data_AF-A0A6B3IT82-F1
#
_entry.id   AF-A0A6B3IT82-F1
#
_cell.length_a   1.000
_cell.length_b   1.000
_cell.length_c   1.000
_cell.angle_alpha   90.00
_cell.angle_beta   90.00
_cell.angle_gamma   90.00
#
_symmetry.space_group_name_H-M   'P 1'
#
loop_
_entity.id
_entity.type
_entity.pdbx_description
1 polymer ?
#
loop_
_entity_poly.entity_id
_entity_poly.type
_entity_poly.pdbx_seq_one_letter_code
_entity_poly.pdbx_strand_id
1 'polypeptide(L)' 'MTTHAPQALQSVTLPASLDEAVAALEAMPAAVPVAGGTDLMAAVNKGLLRPSGLVGLGRIS' A
#
# COMPACT_ATOMS: atom_id res chain seq x y z
N MET A 1 -21.42 -18.11 3.02
CA MET A 1 -21.58 -16.71 3.49
C MET A 1 -20.24 -15.99 3.31
N THR A 2 -20.03 -15.37 2.15
CA THR A 2 -18.85 -14.53 1.92
C THR A 2 -19.23 -13.10 2.27
N THR A 3 -18.82 -12.65 3.46
CA THR A 3 -18.93 -11.24 3.83
C THR A 3 -17.88 -10.48 3.03
N HIS A 4 -18.28 -9.91 1.90
CA HIS A 4 -17.52 -8.82 1.29
C HIS A 4 -17.71 -7.59 2.18
N ALA A 5 -16.80 -7.42 3.14
CA ALA A 5 -16.65 -6.13 3.82
C ALA A 5 -16.46 -5.06 2.73
N PRO A 6 -17.12 -3.89 2.84
CA PRO A 6 -16.94 -2.82 1.87
C PRO A 6 -15.44 -2.54 1.79
N GLN A 7 -14.86 -2.74 0.60
CA GLN A 7 -13.49 -2.32 0.34
C GLN A 7 -13.48 -0.81 0.53
N ALA A 8 -12.95 -0.35 1.66
CA ALA A 8 -12.48 1.02 1.77
C ALA A 8 -11.57 1.24 0.54
N LEU A 9 -11.82 2.29 -0.23
CA LEU A 9 -11.02 2.63 -1.39
C LEU A 9 -9.59 2.93 -0.93
N GLN A 10 -8.77 1.90 -0.79
CA GLN A 10 -7.35 2.03 -0.49
C GLN A 10 -6.68 2.53 -1.76
N SER A 11 -6.18 3.77 -1.72
CA SER A 11 -5.42 4.35 -2.81
C SER A 11 -4.12 3.56 -2.99
N VAL A 12 -3.84 3.11 -4.21
CA VAL A 12 -2.59 2.42 -4.57
C VAL A 12 -1.89 3.21 -5.66
N THR A 13 -0.66 3.63 -5.40
CA THR A 13 0.22 4.28 -6.36
C THR A 13 1.34 3.32 -6.78
N LEU A 14 1.62 3.24 -8.08
CA LEU A 14 2.66 2.34 -8.63
C LEU A 14 3.70 3.15 -9.41
N PRO A 15 4.61 3.85 -8.71
CA PRO A 15 5.65 4.67 -9.33
C PRO A 15 6.57 3.83 -10.24
N ALA A 16 7.09 4.46 -11.29
CA ALA A 16 8.05 3.88 -12.21
C ALA A 16 9.50 4.31 -11.92
N SER A 17 9.69 5.27 -11.01
CA SER A 17 11.00 5.80 -10.60
C SER A 17 11.06 6.08 -9.09
N LEU A 18 12.28 6.25 -8.56
CA LEU A 18 12.48 6.61 -7.16
C LEU A 18 11.89 7.99 -6.84
N ASP A 19 12.06 8.96 -7.74
CA ASP A 19 11.52 10.32 -7.57
C ASP A 19 9.99 10.31 -7.47
N GLU A 20 9.32 9.53 -8.32
CA GLU A 20 7.87 9.36 -8.25
C GLU A 20 7.43 8.68 -6.94
N ALA A 21 8.22 7.73 -6.43
CA ALA A 21 7.93 7.06 -5.16
C ALA A 21 8.04 8.02 -3.98
N VAL A 22 9.07 8.87 -3.98
CA VAL A 22 9.24 9.93 -2.97
C VAL A 22 8.09 10.92 -3.05
N ALA A 23 7.76 11.43 -4.24
CA ALA A 23 6.65 12.35 -4.43
C ALA A 23 5.30 11.75 -3.98
N ALA A 24 5.07 10.46 -4.22
CA ALA A 24 3.87 9.78 -3.76
C ALA A 24 3.79 9.68 -2.23
N LEU A 25 4.92 9.44 -1.56
CA LEU A 25 5.00 9.41 -0.09
C LEU A 25 4.86 10.80 0.52
N GLU A 26 5.38 11.85 -0.12
CA GLU A 26 5.17 13.23 0.29
C GLU A 26 3.69 13.63 0.19
N ALA A 27 3.02 13.24 -0.90
CA ALA A 27 1.60 13.51 -1.10
C ALA A 27 0.69 12.76 -0.12
N MET A 28 1.12 11.57 0.35
CA MET A 28 0.40 10.78 1.34
C MET A 28 1.38 10.17 2.36
N PRO A 29 1.79 10.92 3.41
CA PRO A 29 2.77 10.42 4.39
C PRO A 29 2.31 9.19 5.18
N ALA A 30 1.00 8.94 5.23
CA ALA A 30 0.41 7.77 5.88
C ALA A 30 0.33 6.52 4.98
N ALA A 31 0.76 6.63 3.71
CA ALA A 31 0.83 5.50 2.81
C ALA A 31 1.96 4.55 3.21
N VAL A 32 1.74 3.25 3.03
CA VAL A 32 2.74 2.22 3.33
C VAL A 32 3.50 1.88 2.04
N PRO A 33 4.84 2.05 1.99
CA PRO A 33 5.65 1.57 0.88
C PRO A 33 5.72 0.04 0.88
N VAL A 34 5.58 -0.59 -0.29
CA VAL A 34 5.48 -2.04 -0.43
C VAL A 34 6.32 -2.55 -1.60
N ALA A 35 7.26 -3.45 -1.33
CA ALA A 35 7.95 -4.23 -2.36
C ALA A 35 7.26 -5.59 -2.59
N GLY A 36 7.45 -6.55 -1.68
CA GLY A 36 6.84 -7.90 -1.78
C GLY A 36 5.54 -8.10 -0.99
N GLY A 37 5.26 -7.25 0.00
CA GLY A 37 3.99 -7.25 0.74
C GLY A 37 3.75 -8.41 1.72
N THR A 38 4.67 -9.36 1.88
CA THR A 38 4.47 -10.55 2.74
C THR A 38 4.13 -10.19 4.19
N ASP A 39 4.94 -9.34 4.83
CA ASP A 39 4.72 -8.93 6.21
C ASP A 39 3.48 -8.04 6.35
N LEU A 40 3.28 -7.14 5.38
CA LEU A 40 2.13 -6.25 5.30
C LEU A 40 0.83 -7.05 5.26
N MET A 41 0.73 -8.01 4.34
CA MET A 41 -0.47 -8.84 4.16
C MET A 41 -0.72 -9.71 5.38
N ALA A 42 0.32 -10.23 6.04
CA ALA A 42 0.16 -10.96 7.29
C ALA A 42 -0.49 -10.09 8.40
N ALA A 43 -0.06 -8.83 8.54
CA ALA A 43 -0.63 -7.89 9.51
C ALA A 43 -2.05 -7.45 9.15
N VAL A 44 -2.33 -7.18 7.88
CA VAL A 44 -3.66 -6.83 7.37
C VAL A 44 -4.65 -7.97 7.57
N ASN A 45 -4.27 -9.21 7.21
CA ASN A 45 -5.14 -10.38 7.35
C ASN A 45 -5.47 -10.70 8.81
N LYS A 46 -4.55 -10.41 9.74
CA LYS A 46 -4.78 -10.51 11.19
C LYS A 46 -5.58 -9.34 11.76
N GLY A 47 -5.95 -8.34 10.94
CA GLY A 47 -6.65 -7.14 11.36
C GLY A 47 -5.79 -6.17 12.20
N LEU A 48 -4.48 -6.39 12.26
CA LEU A 48 -3.54 -5.58 13.04
C LEU A 48 -3.17 -4.27 12.35
N LEU A 49 -3.37 -4.20 11.03
CA LEU A 49 -3.02 -3.04 10.23
C LEU A 49 -4.12 -2.71 9.24
N ARG A 50 -4.40 -1.41 9.08
CA ARG A 50 -5.31 -0.86 8.07
C ARG A 50 -4.61 0.30 7.35
N PRO A 51 -3.82 0.01 6.30
CA PRO A 51 -3.09 1.04 5.55
C PRO A 51 -4.06 2.06 4.95
N SER A 52 -3.73 3.35 5.06
CA SER A 52 -4.50 4.43 4.47
C SER A 52 -4.30 4.54 2.95
N GLY A 53 -3.15 4.06 2.46
CA GLY A 53 -2.81 3.90 1.05
C GLY A 53 -1.53 3.07 0.92
N LEU A 54 -1.20 2.67 -0.30
CA LEU A 54 -0.01 1.86 -0.61
C LEU A 54 0.80 2.51 -1.74
N VAL A 55 2.13 2.45 -1.64
CA VAL A 55 3.06 2.83 -2.71
C VAL A 55 3.86 1.58 -3.12
N GLY A 56 3.58 1.03 -4.30
CA GLY A 56 4.21 -0.19 -4.79
C GLY A 56 5.58 0.07 -5.42
N LEU A 57 6.64 -0.39 -4.77
CA LEU A 57 8.04 -0.16 -5.18
C LEU A 57 8.58 -1.24 -6.12
N GLY A 58 7.86 -2.34 -6.32
CA GLY A 58 8.35 -3.50 -7.08
C GLY A 58 8.61 -3.29 -8.57
N ARG A 59 8.38 -2.07 -9.10
CA ARG A 59 8.63 -1.69 -10.51
C ARG A 59 9.85 -0.80 -10.69
N ILE A 60 10.47 -0.35 -9.60
CA ILE A 60 11.63 0.54 -9.63
C ILE A 60 12.90 -0.32 -9.78
N SER A 61 13.82 0.11 -10.64
CA SER A 61 15.10 -0.56 -10.94
C SER A 61 16.29 0.26 -10.45
#